data_AF-A0A5N8W1T5-F1
#
_entry.id   AF-A0A5N8W1T5-F1
#
_cell.length_a   1.000
_cell.length_b   1.000
_cell.length_c   1.000
_cell.angle_alpha   90.00
_cell.angle_beta   90.00
_cell.angle_gamma   90.00
#
_symmetry.space_group_name_H-M   'P 1'
#
loop_
_entity.id
_entity.type
_entity.pdbx_description
1 polymer ?
#
loop_
_entity_poly.entity_id
_entity_poly.type
_entity_poly.pdbx_seq_one_letter_code
_entity_poly.pdbx_strand_id
1 'polypeptide(L)'
;MVIAVLTLLLGATTQPAAAADGRPYTNPVKSQKGADPWIEYYNGNYYMITTSWSDVLTMRKSPTLAGLATAPSVQVWKDTDTSRGCNFWAPELHSFNGKWYLYYVGGRCVSDYLGTQRSHVLESEGSDPMGPYHYKNKLKPTDSDPWLIDPSVMEVGGKLYMLGSGDAAPTTGTQNLTIAPMSNPYTVSGPLTNISQPTLSWERSGGNVNEGAEVLQRNGKTFIVYSASGCWTPDYKLGQLELTGSDPLLASSWTKKSTPVFQRNDAAGVYGPGHNGFFTSPDGTENWIVYHARNDTSTNGCDNNRTTRAQKFTWNADGTPNFGTPVALGTTLAGPAGETAATPTAYTLVNRNSGKCLDVEGGNTADGTNIFQWTCNGGTNQKWRIEDLGNDTSRLVNVRTGKVMDTTNCATADGTDIRQWSWLNNNCQKFRLVYTATGDYVRIVNENSGKVADVANCSAADGADVRLWSWLNNNCQQWQLKPTT
;
A
#
# COMPACT_ATOMS: atom_id res chain seq x y z
N MET A 1 9.92 59.92 -49.16
CA MET A 1 10.46 59.26 -47.96
C MET A 1 9.29 58.70 -47.18
N VAL A 2 9.12 57.39 -47.14
CA VAL A 2 8.20 56.70 -46.23
C VAL A 2 9.04 55.66 -45.50
N ILE A 3 9.28 55.89 -44.21
CA ILE A 3 10.01 54.99 -43.33
C ILE A 3 8.99 54.00 -42.77
N ALA A 4 9.11 52.73 -43.15
CA ALA A 4 8.35 51.65 -42.54
C ALA A 4 9.05 51.22 -41.24
N VAL A 5 8.39 51.45 -40.11
CA VAL A 5 8.84 50.99 -38.79
C VAL A 5 8.37 49.54 -38.62
N LEU A 6 9.33 48.62 -38.53
CA LEU A 6 9.09 47.21 -38.25
C LEU A 6 9.05 47.01 -36.74
N THR A 7 7.87 46.82 -36.17
CA THR A 7 7.70 46.55 -34.73
C THR A 7 7.98 45.07 -34.45
N LEU A 8 9.08 44.78 -33.77
CA LEU A 8 9.45 43.44 -33.33
C LEU A 8 8.60 43.06 -32.11
N LEU A 9 7.62 42.17 -32.26
CA LEU A 9 6.89 41.56 -31.14
C LEU A 9 7.78 40.49 -30.49
N LEU A 10 8.42 40.83 -29.38
CA LEU A 10 9.01 39.85 -28.46
C LEU A 10 7.87 39.10 -27.76
N GLY A 11 7.56 37.89 -28.23
CA GLY A 11 6.69 36.96 -27.51
C GLY A 11 7.40 36.49 -26.24
N ALA A 12 7.03 37.06 -25.09
CA ALA A 12 7.42 36.52 -23.80
C ALA A 12 6.75 35.16 -23.62
N THR A 13 7.50 34.08 -23.79
CA THR A 13 7.07 32.75 -23.37
C THR A 13 6.96 32.76 -21.86
N THR A 14 5.74 32.86 -21.31
CA THR A 14 5.51 32.61 -19.90
C THR A 14 5.84 31.16 -19.63
N GLN A 15 7.00 30.91 -19.04
CA GLN A 15 7.36 29.61 -18.50
C GLN A 15 6.24 29.20 -17.52
N PRO A 16 5.66 27.99 -17.60
CA PRO A 16 4.68 27.55 -16.62
C PRO A 16 5.26 27.75 -15.23
N ALA A 17 4.52 28.42 -14.35
CA ALA A 17 4.93 28.55 -12.96
C ALA A 17 5.21 27.14 -12.42
N ALA A 18 6.38 26.93 -11.81
CA ALA A 18 6.66 25.68 -11.12
C ALA A 18 5.50 25.41 -10.14
N ALA A 19 4.90 24.22 -10.23
CA ALA A 19 3.82 23.86 -9.34
C ALA A 19 4.31 23.96 -7.89
N ALA A 20 3.48 24.53 -7.02
CA ALA A 20 3.83 24.67 -5.61
C ALA A 20 3.96 23.28 -4.95
N ASP A 21 4.97 23.15 -4.09
CA ASP A 21 5.16 21.94 -3.27
C ASP A 21 3.88 21.57 -2.52
N GLY A 22 3.66 20.26 -2.36
CA GLY A 22 2.58 19.71 -1.54
C GLY A 22 2.79 19.90 -0.05
N ARG A 23 1.88 19.33 0.77
CA ARG A 23 2.00 19.40 2.23
C ARG A 23 3.28 18.69 2.70
N PRO A 24 4.10 19.30 3.58
CA PRO A 24 5.27 18.63 4.12
C PRO A 24 4.91 17.30 4.77
N TYR A 25 5.77 16.31 4.59
CA TYR A 25 5.63 14.98 5.21
C TYR A 25 6.95 14.55 5.83
N THR A 26 6.89 13.56 6.72
CA THR A 26 8.06 13.02 7.41
C THR A 26 8.14 11.52 7.21
N ASN A 27 9.31 11.01 6.85
CA ASN A 27 9.54 9.57 6.79
C ASN A 27 9.62 8.98 8.23
N PRO A 28 9.01 7.80 8.48
CA PRO A 28 8.38 6.93 7.48
C PRO A 28 6.89 7.22 7.28
N VAL A 29 6.39 6.96 6.06
CA VAL A 29 4.94 6.99 5.76
C VAL A 29 4.21 5.74 6.24
N LYS A 30 4.95 4.69 6.65
CA LYS A 30 4.45 3.56 7.45
C LYS A 30 5.56 3.04 8.38
N SER A 31 5.32 3.05 9.68
CA SER A 31 6.34 2.73 10.70
C SER A 31 6.52 1.24 11.01
N GLN A 32 5.53 0.41 10.69
CA GLN A 32 5.55 -1.03 10.95
C GLN A 32 4.91 -1.79 9.79
N LYS A 33 5.34 -3.04 9.56
CA LYS A 33 4.90 -3.86 8.43
C LYS A 33 5.01 -3.08 7.11
N GLY A 34 6.08 -2.30 6.93
CA GLY A 34 6.28 -1.39 5.79
C GLY A 34 7.03 -2.02 4.61
N ALA A 35 7.14 -3.34 4.62
CA ALA A 35 7.82 -4.13 3.60
C ALA A 35 7.08 -4.11 2.27
N ASP A 36 7.87 -4.15 1.20
CA ASP A 36 7.43 -4.32 -0.20
C ASP A 36 6.27 -3.36 -0.55
N PRO A 37 6.52 -2.03 -0.49
CA PRO A 37 5.46 -1.04 -0.52
C PRO A 37 5.07 -0.62 -1.93
N TRP A 38 3.77 -0.51 -2.15
CA TRP A 38 3.19 0.10 -3.35
C TRP A 38 2.34 1.30 -2.97
N ILE A 39 2.48 2.41 -3.72
CA ILE A 39 1.64 3.61 -3.58
C ILE A 39 1.10 3.98 -4.96
N GLU A 40 -0.19 4.31 -5.03
CA GLU A 40 -0.82 4.88 -6.22
C GLU A 40 -1.62 6.12 -5.84
N TYR A 41 -1.61 7.17 -6.68
CA TYR A 41 -2.47 8.34 -6.49
C TYR A 41 -3.64 8.29 -7.47
N TYR A 42 -4.86 8.24 -6.93
CA TYR A 42 -6.07 8.11 -7.73
C TYR A 42 -7.23 8.85 -7.06
N ASN A 43 -8.04 9.57 -7.86
CA ASN A 43 -9.25 10.28 -7.40
C ASN A 43 -9.06 11.04 -6.06
N GLY A 44 -8.00 11.84 -5.98
CA GLY A 44 -7.75 12.70 -4.81
C GLY A 44 -7.06 12.02 -3.63
N ASN A 45 -6.69 10.73 -3.73
CA ASN A 45 -6.14 9.98 -2.62
C ASN A 45 -4.92 9.15 -3.03
N TYR A 46 -3.98 9.02 -2.10
CA TYR A 46 -2.96 7.99 -2.11
C TYR A 46 -3.53 6.70 -1.52
N TYR A 47 -3.23 5.59 -2.18
CA TYR A 47 -3.54 4.23 -1.75
C TYR A 47 -2.23 3.48 -1.54
N MET A 48 -1.99 3.01 -0.32
CA MET A 48 -0.77 2.31 0.05
C MET A 48 -1.08 0.89 0.49
N ILE A 49 -0.35 -0.07 -0.08
CA ILE A 49 -0.38 -1.48 0.31
C ILE A 49 1.05 -1.98 0.52
N THR A 50 1.20 -2.98 1.39
CA THR A 50 2.49 -3.52 1.84
C THR A 50 2.31 -4.98 2.24
N THR A 51 3.41 -5.74 2.30
CA THR A 51 3.43 -7.09 2.83
C THR A 51 2.77 -7.20 4.22
N SER A 52 1.90 -8.20 4.39
CA SER A 52 1.13 -8.41 5.62
C SER A 52 1.63 -9.58 6.48
N TRP A 53 2.33 -10.56 5.90
CA TRP A 53 2.74 -11.80 6.60
C TRP A 53 1.57 -12.60 7.18
N SER A 54 0.35 -12.36 6.70
CA SER A 54 -0.87 -13.02 7.17
C SER A 54 -1.71 -13.52 5.99
N ASP A 55 -2.92 -13.99 6.27
CA ASP A 55 -3.94 -14.37 5.30
C ASP A 55 -4.82 -13.18 4.86
N VAL A 56 -4.39 -11.96 5.20
CA VAL A 56 -5.13 -10.71 5.00
C VAL A 56 -4.27 -9.72 4.23
N LEU A 57 -4.88 -9.01 3.28
CA LEU A 57 -4.30 -7.80 2.70
C LEU A 57 -5.02 -6.56 3.25
N THR A 58 -4.24 -5.58 3.69
CA THR A 58 -4.75 -4.30 4.19
C THR A 58 -4.24 -3.15 3.35
N MET A 59 -5.06 -2.13 3.14
CA MET A 59 -4.74 -0.93 2.38
C MET A 59 -4.98 0.30 3.24
N ARG A 60 -4.09 1.30 3.13
CA ARG A 60 -4.24 2.62 3.71
C ARG A 60 -4.63 3.62 2.62
N LYS A 61 -5.56 4.52 2.91
CA LYS A 61 -6.06 5.56 2.01
C LYS A 61 -5.91 6.93 2.67
N SER A 62 -5.33 7.91 1.98
CA SER A 62 -5.23 9.28 2.51
C SER A 62 -5.17 10.32 1.38
N PRO A 63 -5.76 11.51 1.54
CA PRO A 63 -5.67 12.57 0.54
C PRO A 63 -4.29 13.27 0.51
N THR A 64 -3.39 12.95 1.45
CA THR A 64 -2.04 13.53 1.54
C THR A 64 -1.02 12.43 1.79
N LEU A 65 0.20 12.56 1.27
CA LEU A 65 1.28 11.60 1.53
C LEU A 65 1.59 11.49 3.03
N ALA A 66 1.60 12.63 3.73
CA ALA A 66 1.79 12.71 5.18
C ALA A 66 0.73 11.93 5.98
N GLY A 67 -0.52 11.91 5.49
CA GLY A 67 -1.63 11.28 6.18
C GLY A 67 -1.58 9.75 6.14
N LEU A 68 -0.83 9.13 5.22
CA LEU A 68 -0.66 7.67 5.20
C LEU A 68 -0.03 7.11 6.48
N ALA A 69 0.79 7.91 7.18
CA ALA A 69 1.44 7.52 8.43
C ALA A 69 0.43 7.14 9.52
N THR A 70 -0.73 7.80 9.54
CA THR A 70 -1.80 7.61 10.54
C THR A 70 -3.11 7.10 9.93
N ALA A 71 -3.12 6.83 8.62
CA ALA A 71 -4.30 6.30 7.95
C ALA A 71 -4.66 4.89 8.47
N PRO A 72 -5.97 4.58 8.60
CA PRO A 72 -6.44 3.27 8.98
C PRO A 72 -5.94 2.19 8.02
N SER A 73 -5.48 1.07 8.57
CA SER A 73 -5.24 -0.15 7.80
C SER A 73 -6.58 -0.87 7.62
N VAL A 74 -7.14 -0.81 6.41
CA VAL A 74 -8.44 -1.42 6.07
C VAL A 74 -8.20 -2.73 5.34
N GLN A 75 -8.75 -3.84 5.85
CA GLN A 75 -8.74 -5.14 5.18
C GLN A 75 -9.54 -5.06 3.87
N VAL A 76 -8.86 -5.27 2.75
CA VAL A 76 -9.44 -5.29 1.39
C VAL A 76 -9.61 -6.70 0.83
N TRP A 77 -8.86 -7.66 1.38
CA TRP A 77 -8.94 -9.07 1.01
C TRP A 77 -8.56 -9.98 2.17
N LYS A 78 -9.20 -11.14 2.23
CA LYS A 78 -8.80 -12.29 3.04
C LYS A 78 -9.07 -13.54 2.22
N ASP A 79 -8.10 -14.43 2.13
CA ASP A 79 -8.32 -15.71 1.47
C ASP A 79 -8.61 -16.79 2.51
N THR A 80 -9.59 -17.64 2.22
CA THR A 80 -9.94 -18.78 3.08
C THR A 80 -9.45 -20.11 2.53
N ASP A 81 -8.88 -20.11 1.32
CA ASP A 81 -8.32 -21.30 0.71
C ASP A 81 -6.91 -21.57 1.27
N THR A 82 -6.79 -22.60 2.08
CA THR A 82 -5.54 -22.96 2.77
C THR A 82 -4.41 -23.39 1.82
N SER A 83 -4.70 -23.60 0.53
CA SER A 83 -3.68 -23.91 -0.49
C SER A 83 -2.91 -22.67 -0.98
N ARG A 84 -3.43 -21.46 -0.74
CA ARG A 84 -2.82 -20.19 -1.17
C ARG A 84 -2.96 -19.03 -0.18
N GLY A 85 -3.74 -19.21 0.88
CA GLY A 85 -4.22 -18.16 1.77
C GLY A 85 -3.35 -17.91 2.98
N CYS A 86 -2.04 -18.03 2.91
CA CYS A 86 -1.15 -17.72 4.03
C CYS A 86 0.13 -17.00 3.59
N ASN A 87 0.67 -16.17 4.49
CA ASN A 87 1.93 -15.44 4.35
C ASN A 87 1.99 -14.53 3.11
N PHE A 88 1.10 -13.55 3.03
CA PHE A 88 1.05 -12.65 1.88
C PHE A 88 2.20 -11.65 1.82
N TRP A 89 2.84 -11.55 0.66
CA TRP A 89 3.98 -10.66 0.39
C TRP A 89 3.83 -9.85 -0.91
N ALA A 90 4.66 -8.82 -1.05
CA ALA A 90 4.85 -8.01 -2.26
C ALA A 90 3.55 -7.67 -3.01
N PRO A 91 2.59 -7.01 -2.34
CA PRO A 91 1.36 -6.62 -3.01
C PRO A 91 1.56 -5.37 -3.88
N GLU A 92 1.07 -5.42 -5.11
CA GLU A 92 1.09 -4.30 -6.07
C GLU A 92 -0.31 -4.02 -6.63
N LEU A 93 -0.58 -2.76 -6.99
CA LEU A 93 -1.85 -2.32 -7.57
C LEU A 93 -1.63 -1.78 -8.99
N HIS A 94 -2.30 -2.38 -9.97
CA HIS A 94 -2.25 -1.90 -11.35
C HIS A 94 -3.67 -1.69 -11.90
N SER A 95 -3.88 -0.64 -12.69
CA SER A 95 -5.18 -0.40 -13.33
C SER A 95 -5.19 -0.80 -14.79
N PHE A 96 -6.19 -1.59 -15.18
CA PHE A 96 -6.44 -1.93 -16.58
C PHE A 96 -7.95 -1.82 -16.87
N ASN A 97 -8.30 -1.13 -17.95
CA ASN A 97 -9.69 -1.03 -18.44
C ASN A 97 -10.72 -0.61 -17.37
N GLY A 98 -10.36 0.35 -16.51
CA GLY A 98 -11.25 0.88 -15.47
C GLY A 98 -11.42 -0.01 -14.23
N LYS A 99 -10.64 -1.09 -14.12
CA LYS A 99 -10.55 -1.95 -12.95
C LYS A 99 -9.17 -1.90 -12.34
N TRP A 100 -9.07 -2.33 -11.09
CA TRP A 100 -7.83 -2.53 -10.34
C TRP A 100 -7.52 -4.00 -10.22
N TYR A 101 -6.25 -4.33 -10.36
CA TYR A 101 -5.71 -5.66 -10.21
C TYR A 101 -4.68 -5.62 -9.09
N LEU A 102 -4.89 -6.48 -8.09
CA LEU A 102 -4.01 -6.60 -6.95
C LEU A 102 -3.18 -7.87 -7.12
N TYR A 103 -1.90 -7.69 -7.42
CA TYR A 103 -0.92 -8.77 -7.54
C TYR A 103 -0.27 -8.99 -6.19
N TYR A 104 -0.06 -10.23 -5.78
CA TYR A 104 0.53 -10.55 -4.48
C TYR A 104 1.15 -11.94 -4.49
N VAL A 105 2.03 -12.21 -3.54
CA VAL A 105 2.54 -13.55 -3.26
C VAL A 105 1.71 -14.18 -2.15
N GLY A 106 1.38 -15.47 -2.27
CA GLY A 106 0.71 -16.25 -1.24
C GLY A 106 1.07 -17.73 -1.34
N GLY A 107 0.89 -18.45 -0.24
CA GLY A 107 1.35 -19.83 -0.10
C GLY A 107 0.41 -20.68 0.74
N ARG A 108 0.83 -21.93 0.93
CA ARG A 108 0.05 -22.89 1.71
C ARG A 108 0.13 -22.55 3.20
N CYS A 109 -0.95 -22.81 3.92
CA CYS A 109 -1.01 -22.66 5.37
C CYS A 109 -0.30 -23.81 6.08
N VAL A 110 1.03 -23.84 5.97
CA VAL A 110 1.94 -24.82 6.58
C VAL A 110 3.09 -24.10 7.27
N SER A 111 3.79 -24.78 8.18
CA SER A 111 4.92 -24.19 8.92
C SER A 111 6.09 -23.82 8.02
N ASP A 112 6.44 -24.68 7.06
CA ASP A 112 7.47 -24.43 6.04
C ASP A 112 6.84 -23.91 4.75
N TYR A 113 6.36 -22.67 4.80
CA TYR A 113 5.60 -22.07 3.70
C TYR A 113 6.48 -21.49 2.59
N LEU A 114 7.77 -21.24 2.85
CA LEU A 114 8.65 -20.49 1.93
C LEU A 114 8.68 -21.12 0.52
N GLY A 115 8.80 -22.46 0.44
CA GLY A 115 8.83 -23.17 -0.85
C GLY A 115 7.48 -23.23 -1.56
N THR A 116 6.40 -22.90 -0.85
CA THR A 116 5.02 -22.98 -1.35
C THR A 116 4.53 -21.68 -1.98
N GLN A 117 5.29 -20.60 -1.84
CA GLN A 117 4.92 -19.27 -2.28
C GLN A 117 4.75 -19.20 -3.79
N ARG A 118 3.64 -18.59 -4.23
CA ARG A 118 3.28 -18.38 -5.63
C ARG A 118 2.71 -16.99 -5.80
N SER A 119 2.80 -16.50 -7.03
CA SER A 119 2.20 -15.24 -7.43
C SER A 119 0.72 -15.43 -7.77
N HIS A 120 -0.10 -14.49 -7.32
CA HIS A 120 -1.55 -14.50 -7.42
C HIS A 120 -2.06 -13.12 -7.83
N VAL A 121 -3.29 -13.08 -8.34
CA VAL A 121 -3.94 -11.83 -8.75
C VAL A 121 -5.42 -11.82 -8.37
N LEU A 122 -5.83 -10.67 -7.85
CA LEU A 122 -7.22 -10.30 -7.59
C LEU A 122 -7.66 -9.24 -8.60
N GLU A 123 -8.96 -9.14 -8.86
CA GLU A 123 -9.58 -8.09 -9.66
C GLU A 123 -10.63 -7.37 -8.82
N SER A 124 -10.67 -6.04 -8.88
CA SER A 124 -11.71 -5.26 -8.26
C SER A 124 -13.04 -5.39 -9.00
N GLU A 125 -14.15 -5.32 -8.26
CA GLU A 125 -15.49 -5.30 -8.84
C GLU A 125 -15.72 -4.02 -9.67
N GLY A 126 -15.20 -2.89 -9.20
CA GLY A 126 -15.34 -1.57 -9.83
C GLY A 126 -14.03 -0.78 -9.91
N SER A 127 -14.14 0.55 -9.94
CA SER A 127 -13.02 1.47 -10.18
C SER A 127 -12.39 2.06 -8.93
N ASP A 128 -12.80 1.63 -7.72
CA ASP A 128 -12.15 2.03 -6.46
C ASP A 128 -10.99 1.08 -6.15
N PRO A 129 -9.76 1.57 -5.93
CA PRO A 129 -8.62 0.74 -5.53
C PRO A 129 -8.85 -0.03 -4.22
N MET A 130 -9.80 0.37 -3.37
CA MET A 130 -10.15 -0.41 -2.17
C MET A 130 -10.87 -1.72 -2.48
N GLY A 131 -11.37 -1.91 -3.71
CA GLY A 131 -12.11 -3.09 -4.14
C GLY A 131 -13.64 -2.86 -4.15
N PRO A 132 -14.46 -3.86 -3.77
CA PRO A 132 -14.07 -5.19 -3.28
C PRO A 132 -13.31 -6.00 -4.34
N TYR A 133 -12.51 -6.96 -3.88
CA TYR A 133 -11.68 -7.79 -4.74
C TYR A 133 -12.23 -9.22 -4.86
N HIS A 134 -11.99 -9.83 -6.02
CA HIS A 134 -12.25 -11.24 -6.29
C HIS A 134 -10.98 -11.93 -6.77
N TYR A 135 -10.71 -13.13 -6.25
CA TYR A 135 -9.61 -13.95 -6.74
C TYR A 135 -9.82 -14.30 -8.22
N LYS A 136 -8.78 -14.11 -9.04
CA LYS A 136 -8.82 -14.44 -10.46
C LYS A 136 -7.97 -15.65 -10.79
N ASN A 137 -6.68 -15.61 -10.46
CA ASN A 137 -5.78 -16.65 -10.90
C ASN A 137 -4.50 -16.75 -10.07
N LYS A 138 -3.85 -17.90 -10.18
CA LYS A 138 -2.42 -18.06 -9.87
C LYS A 138 -1.64 -17.71 -11.14
N LEU A 139 -0.64 -16.87 -11.03
CA LEU A 139 0.19 -16.44 -12.17
C LEU A 139 1.29 -17.47 -12.39
N LYS A 140 1.11 -18.31 -13.41
CA LYS A 140 2.06 -19.35 -13.78
C LYS A 140 2.05 -19.58 -15.29
N PRO A 141 3.17 -20.04 -15.89
CA PRO A 141 3.18 -20.51 -17.28
C PRO A 141 2.18 -21.65 -17.49
N THR A 142 1.77 -21.87 -18.74
CA THR A 142 0.72 -22.85 -19.10
C THR A 142 1.05 -24.28 -18.65
N ASP A 143 2.33 -24.64 -18.70
CA ASP A 143 2.77 -26.04 -18.60
C ASP A 143 3.53 -26.35 -17.29
N SER A 144 3.62 -25.40 -16.36
CA SER A 144 4.36 -25.57 -15.10
C SER A 144 3.75 -24.78 -13.93
N ASP A 145 4.20 -25.04 -12.70
CA ASP A 145 3.84 -24.28 -11.48
C ASP A 145 5.11 -23.95 -10.67
N PRO A 146 6.02 -23.14 -11.25
CA PRO A 146 7.31 -22.85 -10.64
C PRO A 146 7.14 -22.01 -9.38
N TRP A 147 8.14 -22.07 -8.49
CA TRP A 147 8.26 -21.04 -7.47
C TRP A 147 8.49 -19.69 -8.16
N LEU A 148 7.61 -18.74 -7.85
CA LEU A 148 7.56 -17.45 -8.51
C LEU A 148 6.97 -16.43 -7.54
N ILE A 149 7.77 -15.44 -7.18
CA ILE A 149 7.40 -14.38 -6.24
C ILE A 149 7.54 -13.00 -6.88
N ASP A 150 7.16 -11.98 -6.13
CA ASP A 150 7.25 -10.56 -6.50
C ASP A 150 6.70 -10.27 -7.90
N PRO A 151 5.41 -10.58 -8.15
CA PRO A 151 4.80 -10.39 -9.45
C PRO A 151 4.53 -8.92 -9.74
N SER A 152 5.05 -8.43 -10.85
CA SER A 152 4.68 -7.15 -11.44
C SER A 152 4.21 -7.33 -12.88
N VAL A 153 3.72 -6.27 -13.50
CA VAL A 153 3.25 -6.28 -14.89
C VAL A 153 3.81 -5.11 -15.69
N MET A 154 4.06 -5.36 -16.96
CA MET A 154 4.68 -4.40 -17.87
C MET A 154 3.94 -4.40 -19.21
N GLU A 155 3.61 -3.21 -19.72
CA GLU A 155 3.13 -3.06 -21.10
C GLU A 155 4.24 -2.48 -21.98
N VAL A 156 4.56 -3.16 -23.08
CA VAL A 156 5.51 -2.69 -24.11
C VAL A 156 4.98 -3.05 -25.49
N GLY A 157 4.92 -2.06 -26.39
CA GLY A 157 4.48 -2.29 -27.78
C GLY A 157 3.04 -2.80 -27.89
N GLY A 158 2.16 -2.39 -26.97
CA GLY A 158 0.76 -2.83 -26.92
C GLY A 158 0.57 -4.29 -26.48
N LYS A 159 1.61 -4.91 -25.89
CA LYS A 159 1.56 -6.26 -25.34
C LYS A 159 1.82 -6.21 -23.83
N LEU A 160 1.10 -7.06 -23.11
CA LEU A 160 1.22 -7.19 -21.67
C LEU A 160 2.16 -8.36 -21.32
N TYR A 161 2.96 -8.14 -20.28
CA TYR A 161 3.92 -9.11 -19.77
C TYR A 161 3.83 -9.18 -18.24
N MET A 162 3.98 -10.38 -17.68
CA MET A 162 4.20 -10.58 -16.26
C MET A 162 5.70 -10.63 -16.01
N LEU A 163 6.14 -9.90 -14.99
CA LEU A 163 7.46 -9.98 -14.39
C LEU A 163 7.37 -10.78 -13.10
N GLY A 164 8.47 -11.42 -12.70
CA GLY A 164 8.58 -12.04 -11.40
C GLY A 164 10.00 -12.50 -11.08
N SER A 165 10.22 -12.90 -9.84
CA SER A 165 11.46 -13.53 -9.39
C SER A 165 11.32 -15.05 -9.37
N GLY A 166 12.19 -15.74 -10.10
CA GLY A 166 12.08 -17.19 -10.33
C GLY A 166 13.41 -17.94 -10.45
N ASP A 167 13.29 -19.25 -10.31
CA ASP A 167 14.31 -20.31 -10.46
C ASP A 167 15.43 -20.43 -9.40
N ALA A 168 15.02 -20.49 -8.12
CA ALA A 168 15.43 -21.52 -7.16
C ALA A 168 14.46 -21.56 -5.97
N ALA A 169 14.15 -22.76 -5.46
CA ALA A 169 13.49 -22.89 -4.16
C ALA A 169 14.35 -22.24 -3.04
N PRO A 170 13.74 -21.81 -1.91
CA PRO A 170 14.22 -20.72 -1.05
C PRO A 170 15.54 -20.93 -0.28
N THR A 171 16.16 -22.11 -0.34
CA THR A 171 17.25 -22.46 0.59
C THR A 171 18.61 -22.71 -0.06
N THR A 172 18.72 -22.81 -1.40
CA THR A 172 20.00 -23.21 -2.04
C THR A 172 20.32 -22.64 -3.43
N GLY A 173 19.54 -21.72 -4.02
CA GLY A 173 19.81 -21.29 -5.41
C GLY A 173 19.64 -19.80 -5.72
N THR A 174 19.67 -19.50 -7.01
CA THR A 174 19.79 -18.13 -7.55
C THR A 174 18.41 -17.59 -7.91
N GLN A 175 18.02 -16.44 -7.35
CA GLN A 175 16.81 -15.76 -7.80
C GLN A 175 17.12 -14.90 -9.03
N ASN A 176 16.38 -15.13 -10.11
CA ASN A 176 16.51 -14.41 -11.37
C ASN A 176 15.28 -13.58 -11.65
N LEU A 177 15.45 -12.47 -12.38
CA LEU A 177 14.30 -11.79 -12.97
C LEU A 177 13.82 -12.57 -14.18
N THR A 178 12.51 -12.77 -14.21
CA THR A 178 11.82 -13.52 -15.22
C THR A 178 10.68 -12.72 -15.84
N ILE A 179 10.35 -13.05 -17.09
CA ILE A 179 9.26 -12.42 -17.83
C ILE A 179 8.49 -13.46 -18.65
N ALA A 180 7.17 -13.29 -18.76
CA ALA A 180 6.30 -14.10 -19.61
C ALA A 180 5.21 -13.23 -20.26
N PRO A 181 4.75 -13.53 -21.49
CA PRO A 181 3.64 -12.80 -22.10
C PRO A 181 2.32 -13.07 -21.37
N MET A 182 1.42 -12.11 -21.38
CA MET A 182 0.06 -12.23 -20.85
C MET A 182 -0.99 -11.96 -21.92
N SER A 183 -2.10 -12.71 -21.88
CA SER A 183 -3.25 -12.47 -22.77
C SER A 183 -4.28 -11.49 -22.18
N ASN A 184 -4.23 -11.30 -20.86
CA ASN A 184 -5.02 -10.34 -20.09
C ASN A 184 -4.34 -10.13 -18.72
N PRO A 185 -4.79 -9.17 -17.88
CA PRO A 185 -4.15 -8.87 -16.60
C PRO A 185 -3.99 -10.04 -15.61
N TYR A 186 -4.64 -11.17 -15.83
CA TYR A 186 -4.61 -12.31 -14.90
C TYR A 186 -4.28 -13.66 -15.57
N THR A 187 -3.81 -13.66 -16.81
CA THR A 187 -3.53 -14.90 -17.56
C THR A 187 -2.18 -14.80 -18.27
N VAL A 188 -1.22 -15.55 -17.74
CA VAL A 188 0.07 -15.79 -18.40
C VAL A 188 -0.16 -16.71 -19.59
N SER A 189 0.28 -16.30 -20.78
CA SER A 189 -0.08 -16.93 -22.05
C SER A 189 1.11 -17.57 -22.78
N GLY A 190 2.26 -17.69 -22.12
CA GLY A 190 3.45 -18.28 -22.72
C GLY A 190 4.49 -18.70 -21.68
N PRO A 191 5.67 -19.16 -22.15
CA PRO A 191 6.72 -19.63 -21.26
C PRO A 191 7.35 -18.49 -20.47
N LEU A 192 7.91 -18.86 -19.31
CA LEU A 192 8.74 -17.98 -18.50
C LEU A 192 10.16 -17.91 -19.08
N THR A 193 10.74 -16.73 -19.17
CA THR A 193 12.09 -16.48 -19.69
C THR A 193 12.90 -15.68 -18.69
N ASN A 194 14.20 -15.99 -18.55
CA ASN A 194 15.10 -15.25 -17.67
C ASN A 194 15.65 -14.02 -18.40
N ILE A 195 15.50 -12.83 -17.82
CA ILE A 195 16.02 -11.57 -18.39
C ILE A 195 17.18 -10.98 -17.59
N SER A 196 17.36 -11.39 -16.33
CA SER A 196 18.50 -10.96 -15.51
C SER A 196 18.85 -12.00 -14.46
N GLN A 197 20.15 -12.19 -14.24
CA GLN A 197 20.69 -13.03 -13.18
C GLN A 197 21.70 -12.24 -12.33
N PRO A 198 21.90 -12.58 -11.05
CA PRO A 198 22.91 -11.98 -10.17
C PRO A 198 24.34 -12.27 -10.65
N THR A 199 24.85 -11.48 -11.60
CA THR A 199 26.17 -11.63 -12.22
C THR A 199 27.23 -10.72 -11.59
N LEU A 200 26.81 -9.63 -10.97
CA LEU A 200 27.68 -8.61 -10.39
C LEU A 200 27.92 -8.89 -8.90
N SER A 201 29.11 -8.57 -8.40
CA SER A 201 29.49 -8.88 -7.01
C SER A 201 28.58 -8.20 -5.97
N TRP A 202 28.09 -7.00 -6.27
CA TRP A 202 27.18 -6.26 -5.38
C TRP A 202 25.75 -6.83 -5.33
N GLU A 203 25.39 -7.75 -6.24
CA GLU A 203 24.08 -8.42 -6.27
C GLU A 203 24.03 -9.67 -5.35
N ARG A 204 25.16 -10.00 -4.70
CA ARG A 204 25.36 -11.31 -4.05
C ARG A 204 25.63 -11.24 -2.53
N SER A 205 25.34 -10.10 -1.89
CA SER A 205 25.47 -10.01 -0.42
C SER A 205 24.37 -10.86 0.23
N GLY A 206 24.74 -11.82 1.06
CA GLY A 206 23.80 -12.74 1.71
C GLY A 206 23.19 -13.82 0.80
N GLY A 207 23.15 -13.65 -0.52
CA GLY A 207 22.65 -14.64 -1.48
C GLY A 207 22.60 -14.08 -2.91
N ASN A 208 22.49 -14.96 -3.91
CA ASN A 208 22.38 -14.55 -5.31
C ASN A 208 20.92 -14.14 -5.61
N VAL A 209 20.63 -12.85 -5.50
CA VAL A 209 19.24 -12.36 -5.62
C VAL A 209 19.12 -11.25 -6.65
N ASN A 210 18.20 -11.42 -7.59
CA ASN A 210 17.53 -10.37 -8.35
C ASN A 210 16.02 -10.63 -8.23
N GLU A 211 15.26 -9.76 -7.58
CA GLU A 211 13.82 -9.92 -7.29
C GLU A 211 13.10 -8.56 -7.27
N GLY A 212 11.81 -8.50 -6.93
CA GLY A 212 11.05 -7.23 -6.80
C GLY A 212 11.18 -6.31 -8.03
N ALA A 213 10.73 -6.77 -9.19
CA ALA A 213 10.91 -6.06 -10.45
C ALA A 213 9.85 -4.97 -10.66
N GLU A 214 10.29 -3.72 -10.62
CA GLU A 214 9.44 -2.53 -10.70
C GLU A 214 9.63 -1.81 -12.04
N VAL A 215 8.54 -1.64 -12.78
CA VAL A 215 8.55 -1.00 -14.09
C VAL A 215 8.58 0.51 -13.95
N LEU A 216 9.47 1.16 -14.69
CA LEU A 216 9.52 2.62 -14.81
C LEU A 216 9.67 3.02 -16.28
N GLN A 217 8.72 3.79 -16.80
CA GLN A 217 8.67 4.17 -18.22
C GLN A 217 8.61 5.69 -18.38
N ARG A 218 9.42 6.25 -19.28
CA ARG A 218 9.39 7.68 -19.62
C ARG A 218 9.95 7.94 -21.01
N ASN A 219 9.27 8.80 -21.79
CA ASN A 219 9.74 9.26 -23.10
C ASN A 219 10.18 8.11 -24.05
N GLY A 220 9.41 7.01 -24.06
CA GLY A 220 9.69 5.84 -24.89
C GLY A 220 10.79 4.90 -24.38
N LYS A 221 11.43 5.22 -23.23
CA LYS A 221 12.34 4.31 -22.54
C LYS A 221 11.59 3.48 -21.51
N THR A 222 12.00 2.22 -21.37
CA THR A 222 11.49 1.27 -20.37
C THR A 222 12.64 0.79 -19.50
N PHE A 223 12.47 0.92 -18.19
CA PHE A 223 13.39 0.44 -17.18
C PHE A 223 12.70 -0.60 -16.30
N ILE A 224 13.47 -1.59 -15.84
CA ILE A 224 13.12 -2.42 -14.70
C ILE A 224 14.09 -2.07 -13.58
N VAL A 225 13.56 -1.56 -12.48
CA VAL A 225 14.30 -1.37 -11.23
C VAL A 225 14.06 -2.59 -10.37
N TYR A 226 15.11 -3.21 -9.86
CA TYR A 226 14.98 -4.50 -9.19
C TYR A 226 15.81 -4.56 -7.93
N SER A 227 15.39 -5.40 -7.01
CA SER A 227 16.11 -5.63 -5.76
C SER A 227 17.23 -6.64 -5.95
N ALA A 228 18.37 -6.42 -5.31
CA ALA A 228 19.51 -7.34 -5.33
C ALA A 228 20.12 -7.51 -3.94
N SER A 229 20.87 -8.62 -3.79
CA SER A 229 21.30 -9.17 -2.49
C SER A 229 20.13 -9.68 -1.63
N GLY A 230 20.41 -10.43 -0.57
CA GLY A 230 19.36 -10.97 0.32
C GLY A 230 18.73 -9.88 1.17
N CYS A 231 17.38 -9.85 1.26
CA CYS A 231 16.62 -8.89 2.08
C CYS A 231 17.03 -8.90 3.56
N TRP A 232 17.66 -10.00 4.02
CA TRP A 232 18.09 -10.18 5.38
C TRP A 232 19.35 -9.38 5.71
N THR A 233 20.08 -8.90 4.70
CA THR A 233 21.32 -8.14 4.86
C THR A 233 21.06 -6.62 4.88
N PRO A 234 21.97 -5.80 5.45
CA PRO A 234 21.92 -4.35 5.30
C PRO A 234 22.23 -3.88 3.87
N ASP A 235 22.69 -4.78 2.99
CA ASP A 235 23.09 -4.48 1.61
C ASP A 235 21.99 -4.81 0.60
N TYR A 236 20.77 -5.11 1.03
CA TYR A 236 19.63 -5.16 0.12
C TYR A 236 19.46 -3.80 -0.59
N LYS A 237 19.47 -3.78 -1.94
CA LYS A 237 19.62 -2.54 -2.72
C LYS A 237 19.02 -2.66 -4.12
N LEU A 238 18.92 -1.55 -4.86
CA LEU A 238 18.31 -1.52 -6.18
C LEU A 238 19.33 -1.53 -7.33
N GLY A 239 19.06 -2.35 -8.33
CA GLY A 239 19.67 -2.39 -9.66
C GLY A 239 18.75 -1.85 -10.75
N GLN A 240 19.24 -1.78 -11.99
CA GLN A 240 18.48 -1.29 -13.13
C GLN A 240 18.78 -2.10 -14.41
N LEU A 241 17.74 -2.47 -15.13
CA LEU A 241 17.77 -2.89 -16.53
C LEU A 241 17.14 -1.80 -17.40
N GLU A 242 17.68 -1.56 -18.60
CA GLU A 242 17.05 -0.74 -19.64
C GLU A 242 16.73 -1.63 -20.86
N LEU A 243 15.51 -1.55 -21.38
CA LEU A 243 15.13 -2.23 -22.62
C LEU A 243 15.72 -1.47 -23.81
N THR A 244 16.75 -2.03 -24.43
CA THR A 244 17.44 -1.46 -25.61
C THR A 244 17.22 -2.27 -26.89
N GLY A 245 16.79 -3.53 -26.77
CA GLY A 245 16.34 -4.36 -27.87
C GLY A 245 14.84 -4.26 -28.14
N SER A 246 14.37 -4.96 -29.18
CA SER A 246 12.96 -4.93 -29.60
C SER A 246 12.08 -6.00 -28.97
N ASP A 247 12.65 -7.08 -28.45
CA ASP A 247 11.90 -8.19 -27.84
C ASP A 247 12.18 -8.26 -26.33
N PRO A 248 11.25 -7.84 -25.46
CA PRO A 248 11.46 -7.84 -24.02
C PRO A 248 11.60 -9.25 -23.41
N LEU A 249 11.25 -10.32 -24.14
CA LEU A 249 11.42 -11.70 -23.67
C LEU A 249 12.87 -12.20 -23.79
N LEU A 250 13.74 -11.48 -24.50
CA LEU A 250 15.14 -11.86 -24.67
C LEU A 250 16.02 -11.12 -23.66
N ALA A 251 16.84 -11.85 -22.89
CA ALA A 251 17.84 -11.26 -22.01
C ALA A 251 18.77 -10.27 -22.73
N SER A 252 19.12 -10.56 -23.99
CA SER A 252 19.97 -9.69 -24.82
C SER A 252 19.33 -8.36 -25.21
N SER A 253 18.01 -8.20 -25.02
CA SER A 253 17.32 -6.92 -25.22
C SER A 253 17.48 -5.98 -24.03
N TRP A 254 18.03 -6.45 -22.91
CA TRP A 254 18.17 -5.69 -21.68
C TRP A 254 19.63 -5.32 -21.41
N THR A 255 19.88 -4.03 -21.21
CA THR A 255 21.18 -3.54 -20.74
C THR A 255 21.16 -3.40 -19.22
N LYS A 256 21.96 -4.21 -18.54
CA LYS A 256 22.12 -4.14 -17.07
C LYS A 256 23.12 -3.06 -16.67
N LYS A 257 22.73 -2.18 -15.73
CA LYS A 257 23.65 -1.20 -15.14
C LYS A 257 24.67 -1.92 -14.25
N SER A 258 25.96 -1.58 -14.40
CA SER A 258 27.05 -2.24 -13.66
C SER A 258 27.15 -1.86 -12.19
N THR A 259 26.47 -0.79 -11.77
CA THR A 259 26.46 -0.28 -10.38
C THR A 259 25.03 -0.22 -9.84
N PRO A 260 24.84 -0.29 -8.50
CA PRO A 260 23.55 -0.02 -7.88
C PRO A 260 23.02 1.38 -8.25
N VAL A 261 21.70 1.52 -8.28
CA VAL A 261 21.01 2.82 -8.50
C VAL A 261 20.43 3.40 -7.23
N PHE A 262 20.28 2.60 -6.18
CA PHE A 262 19.85 3.05 -4.86
C PHE A 262 20.34 2.05 -3.80
N GLN A 263 20.96 2.51 -2.73
CA GLN A 263 21.59 1.65 -1.73
C GLN A 263 21.65 2.33 -0.36
N ARG A 264 22.00 1.55 0.68
CA ARG A 264 22.17 2.04 2.06
C ARG A 264 22.92 3.38 2.15
N ASN A 265 22.51 4.19 3.11
CA ASN A 265 23.12 5.46 3.46
C ASN A 265 23.43 5.45 4.96
N ASP A 266 24.64 5.02 5.30
CA ASP A 266 25.09 4.83 6.68
C ASP A 266 25.06 6.12 7.49
N ALA A 267 25.45 7.23 6.87
CA ALA A 267 25.42 8.55 7.51
C ALA A 267 24.00 8.99 7.88
N ALA A 268 23.00 8.50 7.15
CA ALA A 268 21.58 8.73 7.43
C ALA A 268 20.92 7.58 8.23
N GLY A 269 21.68 6.55 8.62
CA GLY A 269 21.17 5.37 9.30
C GLY A 269 20.15 4.56 8.48
N VAL A 270 20.28 4.55 7.15
CA VAL A 270 19.35 3.84 6.25
C VAL A 270 20.00 2.58 5.69
N TYR A 271 19.42 1.41 5.99
CA TYR A 271 19.96 0.12 5.58
C TYR A 271 18.94 -0.72 4.83
N GLY A 272 19.41 -1.55 3.91
CA GLY A 272 18.58 -2.45 3.11
C GLY A 272 17.46 -1.80 2.28
N PRO A 273 17.67 -0.66 1.56
CA PRO A 273 16.63 -0.04 0.75
C PRO A 273 16.40 -0.77 -0.58
N GLY A 274 16.04 -2.05 -0.51
CA GLY A 274 15.48 -2.79 -1.64
C GLY A 274 13.95 -2.79 -1.60
N HIS A 275 13.34 -3.43 -2.58
CA HIS A 275 11.93 -3.45 -2.97
C HIS A 275 11.25 -2.06 -2.91
N ASN A 276 10.83 -1.59 -4.07
CA ASN A 276 10.33 -0.24 -4.25
C ASN A 276 9.00 -0.25 -5.01
N GLY A 277 8.48 0.93 -5.27
CA GLY A 277 7.44 1.21 -6.23
C GLY A 277 7.59 2.66 -6.70
N PHE A 278 6.81 3.05 -7.70
CA PHE A 278 6.82 4.42 -8.22
C PHE A 278 5.43 5.00 -8.24
N PHE A 279 5.33 6.30 -7.99
CA PHE A 279 4.09 7.04 -8.17
C PHE A 279 4.38 8.44 -8.69
N THR A 280 3.34 9.08 -9.23
CA THR A 280 3.42 10.45 -9.73
C THR A 280 2.74 11.39 -8.74
N SER A 281 3.21 12.64 -8.65
CA SER A 281 2.51 13.67 -7.88
C SER A 281 1.08 13.90 -8.40
N PRO A 282 0.17 14.41 -7.56
CA PRO A 282 -1.22 14.72 -7.95
C PRO A 282 -1.40 15.52 -9.23
N ASP A 283 -0.48 16.45 -9.53
CA ASP A 283 -0.52 17.27 -10.75
C ASP A 283 0.23 16.67 -11.95
N GLY A 284 0.81 15.48 -11.80
CA GLY A 284 1.53 14.80 -12.88
C GLY A 284 2.96 15.28 -13.12
N THR A 285 3.47 16.24 -12.35
CA THR A 285 4.73 16.93 -12.68
C THR A 285 5.98 16.31 -12.05
N GLU A 286 5.83 15.50 -11.01
CA GLU A 286 6.94 14.91 -10.26
C GLU A 286 6.87 13.40 -10.22
N ASN A 287 8.04 12.76 -10.13
CA ASN A 287 8.15 11.31 -10.00
C ASN A 287 8.70 10.99 -8.62
N TRP A 288 8.12 9.99 -7.98
CA TRP A 288 8.39 9.61 -6.62
C TRP A 288 8.73 8.13 -6.53
N ILE A 289 9.71 7.81 -5.69
CA ILE A 289 10.00 6.44 -5.30
C ILE A 289 9.40 6.21 -3.92
N VAL A 290 8.65 5.12 -3.76
CA VAL A 290 8.34 4.52 -2.47
C VAL A 290 9.24 3.32 -2.28
N TYR A 291 9.80 3.13 -1.09
CA TYR A 291 10.73 2.05 -0.82
C TYR A 291 10.66 1.66 0.66
N HIS A 292 10.99 0.41 0.96
CA HIS A 292 11.20 0.04 2.36
C HIS A 292 12.65 0.20 2.76
N ALA A 293 12.91 0.38 4.05
CA ALA A 293 14.26 0.28 4.61
C ALA A 293 14.23 0.04 6.11
N ARG A 294 15.39 -0.29 6.68
CA ARG A 294 15.64 -0.47 8.12
C ARG A 294 16.52 0.64 8.69
N ASN A 295 16.67 0.65 10.01
CA ASN A 295 17.50 1.59 10.77
C ASN A 295 18.63 0.90 11.52
N ASP A 296 18.89 -0.36 11.21
CA ASP A 296 19.87 -1.21 11.84
C ASP A 296 20.60 -2.06 10.79
N THR A 297 21.74 -2.60 11.21
CA THR A 297 22.59 -3.44 10.36
C THR A 297 22.38 -4.93 10.62
N SER A 298 21.25 -5.35 11.20
CA SER A 298 21.00 -6.75 11.49
C SER A 298 20.97 -7.60 10.22
N THR A 299 21.35 -8.87 10.39
CA THR A 299 21.39 -9.88 9.33
C THR A 299 20.12 -10.76 9.30
N ASN A 300 19.02 -10.29 9.91
CA ASN A 300 17.70 -10.93 9.88
C ASN A 300 16.61 -9.95 9.40
N GLY A 301 16.95 -9.19 8.37
CA GLY A 301 16.19 -8.03 7.92
C GLY A 301 14.88 -8.23 7.16
N CYS A 302 14.51 -9.48 6.83
CA CYS A 302 13.25 -9.78 6.11
C CYS A 302 12.09 -9.92 7.11
N ASP A 303 11.78 -8.84 7.82
CA ASP A 303 10.81 -8.88 8.92
C ASP A 303 9.83 -7.69 8.88
N ASN A 304 9.06 -7.54 9.97
CA ASN A 304 8.06 -6.48 10.17
C ASN A 304 8.64 -5.16 10.68
N ASN A 305 9.95 -5.05 10.91
CA ASN A 305 10.62 -3.83 11.36
C ASN A 305 11.01 -2.90 10.19
N ARG A 306 10.82 -3.36 8.94
CA ARG A 306 10.96 -2.52 7.75
C ARG A 306 9.90 -1.41 7.74
N THR A 307 10.36 -0.20 7.50
CA THR A 307 9.54 1.02 7.39
C THR A 307 9.33 1.40 5.93
N THR A 308 8.15 1.89 5.56
CA THR A 308 7.89 2.47 4.23
C THR A 308 8.28 3.94 4.21
N ARG A 309 9.03 4.34 3.19
CA ARG A 309 9.53 5.70 2.98
C ARG A 309 9.23 6.14 1.56
N ALA A 310 9.13 7.44 1.35
CA ALA A 310 9.01 8.01 0.01
C ALA A 310 9.99 9.17 -0.16
N GLN A 311 10.40 9.43 -1.39
CA GLN A 311 11.11 10.66 -1.77
C GLN A 311 10.93 10.95 -3.27
N LYS A 312 10.97 12.24 -3.62
CA LYS A 312 11.03 12.68 -5.01
C LYS A 312 12.34 12.24 -5.64
N PHE A 313 12.29 11.82 -6.90
CA PHE A 313 13.48 11.55 -7.71
C PHE A 313 13.50 12.40 -8.99
N THR A 314 14.67 12.46 -9.61
CA THR A 314 14.89 13.25 -10.83
C THR A 314 15.40 12.38 -11.96
N TRP A 315 15.70 12.97 -13.11
CA TRP A 315 16.15 12.25 -14.28
C TRP A 315 17.45 12.85 -14.78
N ASN A 316 18.38 11.98 -15.16
CA ASN A 316 19.64 12.38 -15.77
C ASN A 316 19.41 12.88 -17.20
N ALA A 317 20.40 13.57 -17.76
CA ALA A 317 20.33 14.11 -19.12
C ALA A 317 20.19 13.02 -20.21
N ASP A 318 20.65 11.78 -19.92
CA ASP A 318 20.52 10.61 -20.80
C ASP A 318 19.14 9.92 -20.72
N GLY A 319 18.25 10.44 -19.87
CA GLY A 319 16.91 9.90 -19.65
C GLY A 319 16.84 8.75 -18.63
N THR A 320 17.95 8.37 -17.99
CA THR A 320 17.93 7.39 -16.88
C THR A 320 17.44 8.02 -15.58
N PRO A 321 16.79 7.25 -14.68
CA PRO A 321 16.33 7.78 -13.40
C PRO A 321 17.51 8.08 -12.46
N ASN A 322 17.33 9.09 -11.60
CA ASN A 322 18.23 9.44 -10.52
C ASN A 322 17.46 9.50 -9.20
N PHE A 323 17.50 8.39 -8.45
CA PHE A 323 16.83 8.22 -7.16
C PHE A 323 17.49 8.99 -6.00
N GLY A 324 18.69 9.53 -6.21
CA GLY A 324 19.49 10.14 -5.15
C GLY A 324 19.90 9.12 -4.09
N THR A 325 20.01 9.57 -2.84
CA THR A 325 20.33 8.73 -1.68
C THR A 325 19.11 8.58 -0.77
N PRO A 326 18.90 7.41 -0.12
CA PRO A 326 17.82 7.26 0.84
C PRO A 326 17.90 8.28 1.98
N VAL A 327 16.75 8.84 2.33
CA VAL A 327 16.63 9.86 3.39
C VAL A 327 16.43 9.24 4.78
N ALA A 328 17.01 9.87 5.80
CA ALA A 328 16.89 9.48 7.21
C ALA A 328 15.45 9.58 7.73
N LEU A 329 15.11 8.75 8.72
CA LEU A 329 13.86 8.90 9.46
C LEU A 329 13.80 10.25 10.19
N GLY A 330 12.58 10.77 10.38
CA GLY A 330 12.37 12.05 11.06
C GLY A 330 12.67 13.27 10.18
N THR A 331 13.24 13.08 8.98
CA THR A 331 13.45 14.17 8.03
C THR A 331 12.12 14.61 7.44
N THR A 332 11.80 15.90 7.60
CA THR A 332 10.66 16.54 6.91
C THR A 332 11.09 16.96 5.52
N LEU A 333 10.30 16.55 4.53
CA LEU A 333 10.49 16.85 3.11
C LEU A 333 9.26 17.60 2.58
N ALA A 334 9.44 18.36 1.49
CA ALA A 334 8.33 18.91 0.74
C ALA A 334 7.42 17.78 0.23
N GLY A 335 6.11 17.96 0.26
CA GLY A 335 5.17 16.95 -0.26
C GLY A 335 5.05 16.97 -1.79
N PRO A 336 4.40 15.96 -2.38
CA PRO A 336 4.19 15.90 -3.83
C PRO A 336 3.39 17.10 -4.37
N ALA A 337 3.85 17.67 -5.49
CA ALA A 337 3.22 18.84 -6.11
C ALA A 337 1.74 18.60 -6.47
N GLY A 338 0.91 19.63 -6.30
CA GLY A 338 -0.54 19.54 -6.52
C GLY A 338 -1.34 18.93 -5.35
N GLU A 339 -0.68 18.53 -4.25
CA GLU A 339 -1.36 18.09 -3.04
C GLU A 339 -1.98 19.27 -2.27
N THR A 340 -3.28 19.50 -2.47
CA THR A 340 -4.00 20.67 -1.89
C THR A 340 -4.77 20.35 -0.61
N ALA A 341 -5.08 19.08 -0.37
CA ALA A 341 -5.84 18.64 0.79
C ALA A 341 -5.12 18.95 2.11
N ALA A 342 -5.89 19.01 3.19
CA ALA A 342 -5.33 19.06 4.53
C ALA A 342 -5.00 17.65 5.02
N THR A 343 -3.88 17.49 5.73
CA THR A 343 -3.47 16.20 6.29
C THR A 343 -4.45 15.78 7.38
N PRO A 344 -5.15 14.63 7.23
CA PRO A 344 -6.09 14.16 8.24
C PRO A 344 -5.40 13.90 9.58
N THR A 345 -6.06 14.27 10.67
CA THR A 345 -5.61 13.99 12.05
C THR A 345 -6.53 13.01 12.76
N ALA A 346 -7.76 12.83 12.25
CA ALA A 346 -8.77 11.92 12.76
C ALA A 346 -9.80 11.59 11.67
N TYR A 347 -10.79 10.77 12.04
CA TYR A 347 -11.89 10.36 11.18
C TYR A 347 -13.23 10.57 11.90
N THR A 348 -14.23 10.94 11.12
CA THR A 348 -15.64 10.85 11.51
C THR A 348 -16.21 9.59 10.89
N LEU A 349 -16.81 8.71 11.70
CA LEU A 349 -17.41 7.46 11.24
C LEU A 349 -18.90 7.68 11.03
N VAL A 350 -19.35 7.64 9.78
CA VAL A 350 -20.73 7.93 9.38
C VAL A 350 -21.46 6.65 9.04
N ASN A 351 -22.54 6.35 9.75
CA ASN A 351 -23.37 5.18 9.48
C ASN A 351 -24.07 5.32 8.13
N ARG A 352 -24.03 4.27 7.31
CA ARG A 352 -24.62 4.28 5.96
C ARG A 352 -26.14 4.40 5.97
N ASN A 353 -26.81 3.79 6.95
CA ASN A 353 -28.28 3.79 7.02
C ASN A 353 -28.84 5.15 7.43
N SER A 354 -28.28 5.75 8.49
CA SER A 354 -28.83 6.97 9.09
C SER A 354 -28.15 8.26 8.62
N GLY A 355 -26.93 8.18 8.07
CA GLY A 355 -26.09 9.35 7.80
C GLY A 355 -25.55 10.03 9.07
N LYS A 356 -25.72 9.41 10.23
CA LYS A 356 -25.29 9.95 11.54
C LYS A 356 -23.89 9.48 11.91
N CYS A 357 -23.29 10.19 12.85
CA CYS A 357 -21.92 10.01 13.27
C CYS A 357 -21.82 9.18 14.54
N LEU A 358 -20.80 8.31 14.62
CA LEU A 358 -20.42 7.63 15.84
C LEU A 358 -19.94 8.63 16.90
N ASP A 359 -20.57 8.62 18.07
CA ASP A 359 -20.48 9.70 19.06
C ASP A 359 -20.41 9.13 20.49
N VAL A 360 -19.56 9.71 21.34
CA VAL A 360 -19.53 9.46 22.79
C VAL A 360 -20.55 10.37 23.48
N GLU A 361 -21.50 9.78 24.19
CA GLU A 361 -22.61 10.50 24.83
C GLU A 361 -22.15 11.73 25.65
N GLY A 362 -22.63 12.92 25.23
CA GLY A 362 -22.28 14.22 25.84
C GLY A 362 -20.80 14.60 25.77
N GLY A 363 -19.97 13.78 25.11
CA GLY A 363 -18.53 13.75 25.23
C GLY A 363 -18.04 13.64 26.67
N ASN A 364 -18.77 12.89 27.51
CA ASN A 364 -18.37 12.60 28.88
C ASN A 364 -17.03 11.83 28.87
N THR A 365 -16.17 12.09 29.86
CA THR A 365 -14.84 11.47 29.96
C THR A 365 -14.81 10.28 30.91
N ALA A 366 -15.95 9.81 31.40
CA ALA A 366 -16.01 8.65 32.30
C ALA A 366 -15.85 7.33 31.54
N ASP A 367 -15.15 6.37 32.15
CA ASP A 367 -15.17 4.98 31.71
C ASP A 367 -16.59 4.42 31.79
N GLY A 368 -17.00 3.72 30.75
CA GLY A 368 -18.34 3.17 30.65
C GLY A 368 -19.37 4.07 29.99
N THR A 369 -18.98 5.29 29.57
CA THR A 369 -19.88 6.19 28.82
C THR A 369 -20.27 5.54 27.50
N ASN A 370 -21.56 5.59 27.17
CA ASN A 370 -22.10 4.97 25.97
C ASN A 370 -21.51 5.58 24.68
N ILE A 371 -21.34 4.74 23.65
CA ILE A 371 -21.12 5.17 22.28
C ILE A 371 -22.41 4.91 21.50
N PHE A 372 -22.99 5.98 20.96
CA PHE A 372 -24.23 5.94 20.18
C PHE A 372 -24.02 6.58 18.80
N GLN A 373 -25.08 6.71 18.00
CA GLN A 373 -25.07 7.64 16.87
C GLN A 373 -25.74 8.96 17.21
N TRP A 374 -25.24 10.04 16.62
CA TRP A 374 -25.83 11.37 16.71
C TRP A 374 -25.67 12.13 15.40
N THR A 375 -26.53 13.11 15.15
CA THR A 375 -26.41 14.05 14.04
C THR A 375 -25.00 14.62 13.99
N CYS A 376 -24.36 14.52 12.83
CA CYS A 376 -22.99 14.99 12.64
C CYS A 376 -22.90 16.50 12.88
N ASN A 377 -22.12 16.91 13.89
CA ASN A 377 -21.99 18.31 14.32
C ASN A 377 -20.53 18.80 14.36
N GLY A 378 -19.57 17.93 14.00
CA GLY A 378 -18.14 18.26 13.96
C GLY A 378 -17.46 18.33 15.33
N GLY A 379 -18.17 18.00 16.41
CA GLY A 379 -17.63 17.95 17.76
C GLY A 379 -16.52 16.93 17.92
N THR A 380 -15.58 17.18 18.83
CA THR A 380 -14.44 16.29 19.08
C THR A 380 -14.84 14.92 19.64
N ASN A 381 -16.02 14.79 20.24
CA ASN A 381 -16.63 13.52 20.64
C ASN A 381 -17.10 12.66 19.46
N GLN A 382 -17.18 13.22 18.24
CA GLN A 382 -17.50 12.50 16.99
C GLN A 382 -16.26 12.24 16.12
N LYS A 383 -15.06 12.56 16.63
CA LYS A 383 -13.79 12.37 15.92
C LYS A 383 -12.99 11.26 16.58
N TRP A 384 -12.42 10.40 15.75
CA TRP A 384 -11.73 9.19 16.19
C TRP A 384 -10.37 9.08 15.49
N ARG A 385 -9.30 8.90 16.27
CA ARG A 385 -8.03 8.39 15.73
C ARG A 385 -8.14 6.88 15.64
N ILE A 386 -7.79 6.33 14.49
CA ILE A 386 -7.79 4.89 14.27
C ILE A 386 -6.33 4.45 14.25
N GLU A 387 -5.87 3.95 15.38
CA GLU A 387 -4.45 3.69 15.60
C GLU A 387 -4.18 2.19 15.36
N ASP A 388 -3.41 1.90 14.31
CA ASP A 388 -2.95 0.55 13.94
C ASP A 388 -2.04 -0.03 15.03
N LEU A 389 -2.27 -1.29 15.39
CA LEU A 389 -1.54 -2.00 16.44
C LEU A 389 -0.45 -2.94 15.90
N GLY A 390 -0.22 -2.94 14.57
CA GLY A 390 0.85 -3.73 13.95
C GLY A 390 0.55 -5.22 13.85
N ASN A 391 -0.71 -5.62 14.03
CA ASN A 391 -1.17 -7.01 13.99
C ASN A 391 -2.51 -7.15 13.24
N ASP A 392 -2.72 -6.28 12.24
CA ASP A 392 -3.95 -6.19 11.43
C ASP A 392 -5.21 -5.83 12.23
N THR A 393 -5.04 -5.31 13.45
CA THR A 393 -6.10 -4.70 14.28
C THR A 393 -5.76 -3.25 14.61
N SER A 394 -6.77 -2.48 15.02
CA SER A 394 -6.65 -1.09 15.44
C SER A 394 -7.39 -0.85 16.75
N ARG A 395 -7.00 0.21 17.46
CA ARG A 395 -7.85 0.82 18.50
C ARG A 395 -8.46 2.12 17.97
N LEU A 396 -9.73 2.35 18.27
CA LEU A 396 -10.43 3.59 17.91
C LEU A 396 -10.42 4.52 19.11
N VAL A 397 -9.61 5.57 19.08
CA VAL A 397 -9.43 6.53 20.17
C VAL A 397 -10.29 7.76 19.93
N ASN A 398 -11.19 8.08 20.85
CA ASN A 398 -11.98 9.29 20.77
C ASN A 398 -11.08 10.53 20.98
N VAL A 399 -11.19 11.52 20.10
CA VAL A 399 -10.34 12.71 20.12
C VAL A 399 -10.60 13.58 21.34
N ARG A 400 -11.84 13.66 21.82
CA ARG A 400 -12.19 14.47 23.00
C ARG A 400 -11.67 13.88 24.29
N THR A 401 -11.84 12.56 24.47
CA THR A 401 -11.64 11.91 25.77
C THR A 401 -10.31 11.18 25.89
N GLY A 402 -9.67 10.84 24.76
CA GLY A 402 -8.47 9.99 24.74
C GLY A 402 -8.74 8.52 25.07
N LYS A 403 -10.01 8.14 25.30
CA LYS A 403 -10.44 6.76 25.58
C LYS A 403 -10.70 5.98 24.29
N VAL A 404 -10.75 4.67 24.41
CA VAL A 404 -10.95 3.78 23.26
C VAL A 404 -12.38 3.23 23.21
N MET A 405 -12.82 2.86 22.01
CA MET A 405 -13.97 1.98 21.84
C MET A 405 -13.73 0.64 22.58
N ASP A 406 -14.72 0.19 23.33
CA ASP A 406 -14.70 -0.96 24.25
C ASP A 406 -16.03 -1.70 24.18
N THR A 407 -16.02 -3.03 24.29
CA THR A 407 -17.26 -3.81 24.39
C THR A 407 -17.50 -4.21 25.83
N THR A 408 -18.71 -3.95 26.34
CA THR A 408 -19.03 -4.10 27.76
C THR A 408 -18.64 -5.48 28.31
N ASN A 409 -17.78 -5.47 29.33
CA ASN A 409 -17.29 -6.67 30.03
C ASN A 409 -16.66 -7.72 29.10
N CYS A 410 -16.14 -7.29 27.94
CA CYS A 410 -15.70 -8.18 26.86
C CYS A 410 -16.74 -9.25 26.48
N ALA A 411 -18.04 -8.98 26.67
CA ALA A 411 -19.09 -9.90 26.29
C ALA A 411 -19.14 -10.07 24.76
N THR A 412 -19.62 -11.24 24.33
CA THR A 412 -19.63 -11.64 22.91
C THR A 412 -21.04 -11.88 22.38
N ALA A 413 -22.08 -11.62 23.16
CA ALA A 413 -23.47 -11.80 22.76
C ALA A 413 -23.95 -10.68 21.83
N ASP A 414 -24.91 -10.98 20.97
CA ASP A 414 -25.64 -9.94 20.22
C ASP A 414 -26.34 -8.99 21.21
N GLY A 415 -26.22 -7.70 20.95
CA GLY A 415 -26.73 -6.65 21.82
C GLY A 415 -25.76 -6.22 22.92
N THR A 416 -24.53 -6.77 22.96
CA THR A 416 -23.49 -6.27 23.88
C THR A 416 -23.18 -4.81 23.54
N ASP A 417 -23.38 -3.94 24.51
CA ASP A 417 -23.14 -2.50 24.40
C ASP A 417 -21.68 -2.17 23.99
N ILE A 418 -21.53 -1.17 23.12
CA ILE A 418 -20.23 -0.56 22.78
C ILE A 418 -20.15 0.79 23.48
N ARG A 419 -19.10 0.95 24.28
CA ARG A 419 -18.86 2.14 25.11
C ARG A 419 -17.44 2.62 24.95
N GLN A 420 -17.08 3.69 25.64
CA GLN A 420 -15.66 4.04 25.79
C GLN A 420 -15.08 3.55 27.11
N TRP A 421 -13.79 3.21 27.10
CA TRP A 421 -13.03 2.85 28.30
C TRP A 421 -11.56 3.27 28.18
N SER A 422 -10.86 3.36 29.30
CA SER A 422 -9.41 3.48 29.35
C SER A 422 -8.75 2.32 28.58
N TRP A 423 -7.59 2.55 27.96
CA TRP A 423 -6.90 1.47 27.22
C TRP A 423 -6.40 0.37 28.16
N LEU A 424 -6.93 -0.84 27.99
CA LEU A 424 -6.59 -2.06 28.73
C LEU A 424 -5.76 -3.04 27.90
N ASN A 425 -5.60 -2.80 26.59
CA ASN A 425 -4.87 -3.68 25.66
C ASN A 425 -5.40 -5.13 25.56
N ASN A 426 -6.67 -5.35 25.85
CA ASN A 426 -7.34 -6.63 25.68
C ASN A 426 -7.99 -6.74 24.28
N ASN A 427 -8.52 -7.92 23.93
CA ASN A 427 -9.13 -8.11 22.61
C ASN A 427 -10.50 -7.44 22.44
N CYS A 428 -11.17 -7.05 23.53
CA CYS A 428 -12.46 -6.38 23.42
C CYS A 428 -12.34 -4.89 23.06
N GLN A 429 -11.13 -4.33 23.06
CA GLN A 429 -10.81 -2.96 22.62
C GLN A 429 -10.07 -2.92 21.27
N LYS A 430 -9.94 -4.06 20.59
CA LYS A 430 -9.24 -4.19 19.31
C LYS A 430 -10.24 -4.49 18.21
N PHE A 431 -10.11 -3.79 17.09
CA PHE A 431 -11.05 -3.88 15.98
C PHE A 431 -10.34 -4.02 14.64
N ARG A 432 -10.91 -4.80 13.72
CA ARG A 432 -10.54 -4.81 12.31
C ARG A 432 -11.51 -3.96 11.52
N LEU A 433 -11.00 -3.15 10.60
CA LEU A 433 -11.82 -2.45 9.61
C LEU A 433 -11.82 -3.26 8.33
N VAL A 434 -12.97 -3.75 7.92
CA VAL A 434 -13.09 -4.62 6.74
C VAL A 434 -13.89 -3.90 5.68
N TYR A 435 -13.30 -3.68 4.51
CA TYR A 435 -13.96 -3.07 3.37
C TYR A 435 -15.17 -3.90 2.94
N THR A 436 -16.26 -3.24 2.58
CA THR A 436 -17.51 -3.90 2.20
C THR A 436 -17.69 -3.88 0.69
N ALA A 437 -18.48 -4.83 0.15
CA ALA A 437 -18.64 -4.99 -1.29
C ALA A 437 -19.45 -3.89 -1.99
N THR A 438 -19.87 -2.83 -1.27
CA THR A 438 -20.89 -1.90 -1.76
C THR A 438 -20.44 -0.43 -1.75
N GLY A 439 -19.13 -0.19 -1.80
CA GLY A 439 -18.51 1.14 -1.89
C GLY A 439 -17.58 1.46 -0.71
N ASP A 440 -17.26 2.75 -0.53
CA ASP A 440 -16.34 3.38 0.44
C ASP A 440 -16.76 3.23 1.93
N TYR A 441 -17.27 2.06 2.30
CA TYR A 441 -17.75 1.69 3.63
C TYR A 441 -16.99 0.50 4.18
N VAL A 442 -16.78 0.53 5.49
CA VAL A 442 -16.22 -0.58 6.25
C VAL A 442 -17.24 -1.12 7.24
N ARG A 443 -17.08 -2.39 7.62
CA ARG A 443 -17.61 -2.90 8.89
C ARG A 443 -16.50 -2.89 9.94
N ILE A 444 -16.85 -2.53 11.18
CA ILE A 444 -15.93 -2.45 12.32
C ILE A 444 -16.09 -3.73 13.12
N VAL A 445 -15.15 -4.66 12.99
CA VAL A 445 -15.22 -6.01 13.57
C VAL A 445 -14.44 -6.06 14.88
N ASN A 446 -15.06 -6.46 15.97
CA ASN A 446 -14.39 -6.64 17.25
C ASN A 446 -13.54 -7.92 17.26
N GLU A 447 -12.29 -7.82 17.73
CA GLU A 447 -11.34 -8.93 17.73
C GLU A 447 -11.76 -10.09 18.65
N ASN A 448 -12.37 -9.76 19.79
CA ASN A 448 -12.77 -10.77 20.79
C ASN A 448 -13.97 -11.63 20.33
N SER A 449 -14.94 -11.02 19.65
CA SER A 449 -16.24 -11.65 19.34
C SER A 449 -16.44 -12.00 17.88
N GLY A 450 -15.69 -11.39 16.95
CA GLY A 450 -15.95 -11.44 15.51
C GLY A 450 -17.23 -10.71 15.06
N LYS A 451 -17.93 -10.05 15.99
CA LYS A 451 -19.15 -9.27 15.72
C LYS A 451 -18.82 -7.85 15.31
N VAL A 452 -19.81 -7.14 14.76
CA VAL A 452 -19.62 -5.79 14.20
C VAL A 452 -20.32 -4.72 15.03
N ALA A 453 -19.85 -3.48 14.91
CA ALA A 453 -20.57 -2.30 15.37
C ALA A 453 -21.86 -2.09 14.56
N ASP A 454 -23.00 -2.15 15.24
CA ASP A 454 -24.36 -2.15 14.70
C ASP A 454 -25.19 -1.05 15.38
N VAL A 455 -25.88 -0.23 14.60
CA VAL A 455 -26.87 0.71 15.16
C VAL A 455 -28.14 -0.07 15.49
N ALA A 456 -28.51 -0.06 16.78
CA ALA A 456 -29.62 -0.85 17.30
C ALA A 456 -30.90 -0.66 16.49
N ASN A 457 -31.47 -1.78 16.05
CA ASN A 457 -32.70 -1.85 15.26
C ASN A 457 -32.66 -1.02 13.96
N CYS A 458 -31.47 -0.74 13.42
CA CYS A 458 -31.24 0.18 12.31
C CYS A 458 -31.96 1.54 12.48
N SER A 459 -32.06 2.04 13.71
CA SER A 459 -32.68 3.33 13.98
C SER A 459 -31.96 4.47 13.26
N ALA A 460 -32.71 5.48 12.84
CA ALA A 460 -32.19 6.74 12.31
C ALA A 460 -32.36 7.91 13.31
N ALA A 461 -32.69 7.62 14.57
CA ALA A 461 -32.81 8.63 15.62
C ALA A 461 -31.45 9.00 16.21
N ASP A 462 -31.36 10.22 16.74
CA ASP A 462 -30.26 10.63 17.63
C ASP A 462 -30.36 9.85 18.95
N GLY A 463 -29.20 9.47 19.49
CA GLY A 463 -29.12 8.67 20.71
C GLY A 463 -29.39 7.18 20.51
N ALA A 464 -29.56 6.72 19.26
CA ALA A 464 -29.68 5.29 18.99
C ALA A 464 -28.35 4.58 19.30
N ASP A 465 -28.46 3.54 20.11
CA ASP A 465 -27.34 2.78 20.64
C ASP A 465 -26.49 2.12 19.54
N VAL A 466 -25.17 2.08 19.75
CA VAL A 466 -24.26 1.29 18.92
C VAL A 466 -23.77 0.10 19.74
N ARG A 467 -23.98 -1.11 19.23
CA ARG A 467 -23.74 -2.36 19.96
C ARG A 467 -23.04 -3.38 19.08
N LEU A 468 -22.58 -4.47 19.67
CA LEU A 468 -22.16 -5.64 18.92
C LEU A 468 -23.36 -6.39 18.37
N TRP A 469 -23.28 -6.76 17.10
CA TRP A 469 -24.23 -7.67 16.47
C TRP A 469 -23.54 -8.59 15.46
N SER A 470 -24.13 -9.76 15.24
CA SER A 470 -23.76 -10.66 14.15
C SER A 470 -23.80 -9.92 12.80
N TRP A 471 -22.86 -10.21 11.91
CA TRP A 471 -22.83 -9.55 10.59
C TRP A 471 -24.03 -9.99 9.74
N LEU A 472 -24.93 -9.05 9.46
CA LEU A 472 -26.14 -9.23 8.66
C LEU A 472 -26.00 -8.62 7.26
N ASN A 473 -24.89 -7.93 6.97
CA ASN A 473 -24.68 -7.24 5.69
C ASN A 473 -25.77 -6.21 5.35
N ASN A 474 -26.32 -5.54 6.36
CA ASN A 474 -27.27 -4.45 6.19
C ASN A 474 -26.56 -3.09 6.29
N ASN A 475 -27.26 -2.00 5.95
CA ASN A 475 -26.67 -0.66 5.95
C ASN A 475 -26.36 -0.12 7.35
N CYS A 476 -27.03 -0.60 8.40
CA CYS A 476 -26.82 -0.06 9.75
C CYS A 476 -25.57 -0.63 10.46
N GLN A 477 -24.87 -1.57 9.81
CA GLN A 477 -23.58 -2.14 10.22
C GLN A 477 -22.39 -1.62 9.40
N GLN A 478 -22.62 -0.63 8.54
CA GLN A 478 -21.64 -0.12 7.58
C GLN A 478 -21.33 1.34 7.87
N TRP A 479 -20.05 1.68 7.89
CA TRP A 479 -19.54 2.97 8.33
C TRP A 479 -18.59 3.54 7.29
N GLN A 480 -18.83 4.78 6.86
CA GLN A 480 -17.88 5.52 6.04
C GLN A 480 -16.86 6.21 6.94
N LEU A 481 -15.58 6.09 6.60
CA LEU A 481 -14.51 6.80 7.29
C LEU A 481 -14.26 8.13 6.57
N LYS A 482 -14.75 9.23 7.14
CA LYS A 482 -14.51 10.58 6.58
C LYS A 482 -13.30 11.21 7.23
N PRO A 483 -12.20 11.48 6.49
CA PRO A 483 -11.05 12.17 7.04
C PRO A 483 -11.43 13.57 7.57
N THR A 484 -10.88 13.96 8.71
CA THR A 484 -11.04 15.31 9.29
C THR A 484 -9.72 15.79 9.86
N THR A 485 -9.58 17.11 9.94
CA THR A 485 -8.49 17.79 10.65
C THR A 485 -8.86 18.18 12.07
#